data_AF-A0A8H5LMZ8-F1
#
_entry.id   AF-A0A8H5LMZ8-F1
#
_cell.length_a   1.000
_cell.length_b   1.000
_cell.length_c   1.000
_cell.angle_alpha   90.00
_cell.angle_beta   90.00
_cell.angle_gamma   90.00
#
_symmetry.space_group_name_H-M   'P 1'
#
loop_
_entity.id
_entity.type
_entity.pdbx_description
1 polymer ?
#
loop_
_entity_poly.entity_id
_entity_poly.type
_entity_poly.pdbx_seq_one_letter_code
_entity_poly.pdbx_strand_id
1 'polypeptide(L)'
;MAVSPLRLLAQIITDSIDTIENRLADASTSFPSLDEPMDPTSKVESILVEPDMSRATSHIVAAAAQLMATVRQPVQTIMDDALAASAWQLNRYICHLRISPSEPVSSLLVYQSGY
;
A
#
# COMPACT_ATOMS: atom_id res chain seq x y z
N MET A 1 26.10 12.31 20.68
CA MET A 1 25.69 12.76 19.33
C MET A 1 24.24 12.34 19.15
N ALA A 2 23.33 13.29 18.91
CA ALA A 2 21.92 12.96 18.71
C ALA A 2 21.75 12.18 17.40
N VAL A 3 21.12 11.00 17.46
CA VAL A 3 20.78 10.23 16.26
C VAL A 3 19.75 11.04 15.48
N SER A 4 19.99 11.29 14.20
CA SER A 4 19.02 12.01 13.38
C SER A 4 17.76 11.15 13.17
N PRO A 5 16.55 11.75 13.13
CA PRO A 5 15.31 11.01 12.92
C PRO A 5 15.35 10.11 11.66
N LEU A 6 16.02 10.57 10.59
CA LEU A 6 16.22 9.79 9.38
C LEU A 6 17.02 8.50 9.61
N ARG A 7 18.08 8.55 10.44
CA ARG A 7 18.86 7.36 10.77
C ARG A 7 18.07 6.39 11.65
N LEU A 8 17.21 6.92 12.53
CA LEU A 8 16.35 6.11 13.37
C LEU A 8 15.30 5.37 12.53
N LEU A 9 14.66 6.05 11.57
CA LEU A 9 13.71 5.41 10.64
C LEU A 9 14.38 4.35 9.75
N ALA A 10 15.58 4.64 9.25
CA ALA A 10 16.35 3.65 8.49
C ALA A 10 16.69 2.41 9.34
N GLN A 11 17.02 2.61 10.61
CA GLN A 11 17.31 1.52 11.53
C GLN A 11 16.08 0.66 11.81
N ILE A 12 14.90 1.25 12.01
CA ILE A 12 13.65 0.50 12.15
C ILE A 12 13.37 -0.37 10.91
N ILE A 13 13.64 0.15 9.71
CA ILE A 13 13.46 -0.61 8.47
C ILE A 13 14.42 -1.80 8.44
N THR A 14 15.70 -1.59 8.71
CA THR A 14 16.71 -2.67 8.73
C THR A 14 16.41 -3.72 9.80
N ASP A 15 16.10 -3.32 11.03
CA ASP A 15 15.77 -4.26 12.12
C ASP A 15 14.53 -5.11 11.79
N SER A 16 13.56 -4.52 11.08
CA SER A 16 12.35 -5.22 10.64
C SER A 16 12.63 -6.18 9.47
N ILE A 17 13.54 -5.82 8.56
CA ILE A 17 14.01 -6.72 7.48
C ILE A 17 14.75 -7.91 8.08
N ASP A 18 15.67 -7.68 9.03
CA ASP A 18 16.40 -8.76 9.71
C ASP A 18 15.42 -9.73 10.39
N THR A 19 14.34 -9.23 11.00
CA THR A 19 13.30 -10.07 11.60
C THR A 19 12.62 -10.97 10.56
N ILE A 20 12.29 -10.43 9.39
CA ILE A 20 11.66 -11.15 8.29
C ILE A 20 12.63 -12.20 7.71
N GLU A 21 13.86 -11.80 7.42
CA GLU A 21 14.88 -12.68 6.83
C GLU A 21 15.25 -13.84 7.77
N ASN A 22 15.41 -13.57 9.07
CA ASN A 22 15.66 -14.62 10.06
C ASN A 22 14.51 -15.62 10.12
N ARG A 23 13.26 -15.15 10.16
CA ARG A 23 12.08 -16.03 10.22
C ARG A 23 11.92 -16.88 8.95
N LEU A 24 12.24 -16.32 7.78
CA LEU A 24 12.20 -17.01 6.50
C LEU A 24 13.36 -18.03 6.37
N ALA A 25 14.55 -17.68 6.86
CA ALA A 25 15.69 -18.58 6.92
C ALA A 25 15.40 -19.79 7.82
N ASP A 26 14.79 -19.58 9.01
CA ASP A 26 14.33 -20.64 9.90
C ASP A 26 13.33 -21.59 9.22
N ALA A 27 12.48 -21.04 8.34
CA ALA A 27 11.52 -21.80 7.57
C ALA A 27 12.09 -22.43 6.29
N SER A 28 13.38 -22.17 5.97
CA SER A 28 14.06 -22.55 4.72
C SER A 28 13.29 -22.11 3.48
N THR A 29 12.77 -20.89 3.50
CA THR A 29 11.98 -20.31 2.42
C THR A 29 12.44 -18.89 2.10
N SER A 30 12.08 -18.39 0.93
CA SER A 30 12.37 -17.00 0.51
C SER A 30 11.12 -16.13 0.54
N PHE A 31 11.33 -14.81 0.57
CA PHE A 31 10.24 -13.83 0.38
C PHE A 31 9.70 -13.94 -1.05
N PRO A 32 8.37 -13.90 -1.26
CA PRO A 32 7.80 -14.09 -2.59
C PRO A 32 8.09 -12.89 -3.49
N SER A 33 8.40 -13.15 -4.77
CA SER A 33 8.56 -12.10 -5.77
C SER A 33 7.20 -11.58 -6.22
N LEU A 34 7.11 -10.28 -6.57
CA LEU A 34 5.91 -9.70 -7.16
C LEU A 34 5.62 -10.21 -8.59
N ASP A 35 6.62 -10.81 -9.25
CA ASP A 35 6.47 -11.39 -10.58
C ASP A 35 5.85 -12.80 -10.54
N GLU A 36 5.76 -13.42 -9.37
CA GLU A 36 5.20 -14.76 -9.18
C GLU A 36 3.72 -14.70 -8.79
N PRO A 37 2.88 -15.63 -9.28
CA PRO A 37 1.49 -15.72 -8.83
C PRO A 37 1.41 -16.01 -7.34
N MET A 38 0.53 -15.29 -6.63
CA MET A 38 0.25 -15.58 -5.22
C MET A 38 -0.47 -16.93 -5.06
N ASP A 39 0.12 -17.84 -4.27
CA ASP A 39 -0.49 -19.11 -3.89
C ASP A 39 -0.86 -19.08 -2.38
N PRO A 40 -2.16 -18.92 -2.03
CA PRO A 40 -2.61 -18.83 -0.66
C PRO A 40 -2.45 -20.14 0.14
N THR A 41 -2.17 -21.26 -0.53
CA THR A 41 -1.92 -22.55 0.13
C THR A 41 -0.43 -22.78 0.40
N SER A 42 0.43 -21.90 -0.09
CA SER A 42 1.87 -22.02 0.08
C SER A 42 2.30 -21.80 1.54
N LYS A 43 3.39 -22.48 1.91
CA LYS A 43 4.01 -22.34 3.23
C LYS A 43 4.43 -20.89 3.51
N VAL A 44 4.83 -20.15 2.47
CA VAL A 44 5.27 -18.75 2.56
C VAL A 44 4.13 -17.85 2.99
N GLU A 45 2.97 -17.95 2.34
CA GLU A 45 1.80 -17.14 2.69
C GLU A 45 1.34 -17.40 4.14
N SER A 46 1.41 -18.66 4.59
CA SER A 46 1.12 -19.00 6.00
C SER A 46 2.09 -18.35 6.99
N ILE A 47 3.35 -18.13 6.61
CA ILE A 47 4.35 -17.48 7.46
C ILE A 47 4.13 -15.96 7.44
N LEU A 48 3.80 -15.38 6.28
CA LEU A 48 3.58 -13.93 6.15
C LEU A 48 2.39 -13.43 6.97
N VAL A 49 1.39 -14.27 7.24
CA VAL A 49 0.24 -13.96 8.11
C VAL A 49 0.53 -14.13 9.60
N GLU A 50 1.70 -14.65 9.98
CA GLU A 50 2.09 -14.74 11.39
C GLU A 50 2.14 -13.33 12.02
N PRO A 51 1.75 -13.18 13.30
CA PRO A 51 1.62 -11.87 13.92
C PRO A 51 2.94 -11.09 13.93
N ASP A 52 4.07 -11.76 14.09
CA ASP A 52 5.39 -11.10 14.13
C ASP A 52 5.84 -10.67 12.74
N MET A 53 5.57 -11.46 11.70
CA MET A 53 5.82 -11.09 10.30
C MET A 53 4.94 -9.92 9.86
N SER A 54 3.66 -9.96 10.21
CA SER A 54 2.71 -8.87 9.94
C SER A 54 3.13 -7.56 10.62
N ARG A 55 3.60 -7.62 11.87
CA ARG A 55 4.13 -6.45 12.60
C ARG A 55 5.40 -5.90 11.96
N ALA A 56 6.37 -6.76 11.64
CA ALA A 56 7.61 -6.33 10.99
C ALA A 56 7.33 -5.66 9.65
N THR A 57 6.43 -6.23 8.84
CA THR A 57 6.01 -5.66 7.56
C THR A 57 5.29 -4.32 7.75
N SER A 58 4.43 -4.21 8.77
CA SER A 58 3.75 -2.95 9.12
C SER A 58 4.74 -1.87 9.57
N HIS A 59 5.77 -2.23 10.34
CA HIS A 59 6.82 -1.30 10.74
C HIS A 59 7.63 -0.79 9.55
N ILE A 60 7.97 -1.66 8.59
CA ILE A 60 8.64 -1.24 7.34
C ILE A 60 7.78 -0.22 6.61
N VAL A 61 6.49 -0.53 6.38
CA VAL A 61 5.57 0.36 5.65
C VAL A 61 5.44 1.71 6.38
N ALA A 62 5.23 1.69 7.69
CA ALA A 62 5.08 2.92 8.49
C ALA A 62 6.37 3.75 8.51
N ALA A 63 7.52 3.13 8.72
CA ALA A 63 8.81 3.82 8.77
C ALA A 63 9.20 4.38 7.39
N ALA A 64 8.95 3.63 6.30
CA ALA A 64 9.16 4.10 4.94
C ALA A 64 8.24 5.28 4.62
N ALA A 65 6.96 5.23 5.01
CA ALA A 65 6.03 6.34 4.84
C ALA A 65 6.50 7.61 5.58
N GLN A 66 6.96 7.46 6.82
CA GLN A 66 7.52 8.56 7.61
C GLN A 66 8.82 9.09 7.01
N LEU A 67 9.69 8.22 6.50
CA LEU A 67 10.93 8.60 5.83
C LEU A 67 10.60 9.42 4.58
N MET A 68 9.70 8.93 3.73
CA MET A 68 9.22 9.63 2.54
C MET A 68 8.63 11.00 2.89
N ALA A 69 7.76 11.07 3.91
CA ALA A 69 7.16 12.32 4.35
C ALA A 69 8.20 13.32 4.88
N THR A 70 9.28 12.83 5.51
CA THR A 70 10.35 13.67 6.05
C THR A 70 11.27 14.22 4.96
N VAL A 71 11.53 13.46 3.90
CA VAL A 71 12.44 13.87 2.81
C VAL A 71 11.73 14.61 1.68
N ARG A 72 10.42 14.39 1.49
CA ARG A 72 9.65 15.04 0.42
C ARG A 72 9.43 16.50 0.76
N GLN A 73 9.64 17.39 -0.22
CA GLN A 73 9.38 18.81 -0.02
C GLN A 73 7.86 19.04 0.17
N PRO A 74 7.43 19.92 1.09
CA PRO A 74 6.00 20.07 1.44
C PRO A 74 5.08 20.30 0.25
N VAL A 75 5.54 21.06 -0.76
CA VAL A 75 4.77 21.35 -1.98
C VAL A 75 4.58 20.10 -2.86
N GLN A 76 5.57 19.21 -2.92
CA GLN A 76 5.46 17.95 -3.65
C GLN A 76 4.49 16.99 -2.97
N THR A 77 4.46 16.94 -1.63
CA THR A 77 3.50 16.10 -0.89
C THR A 77 2.06 16.49 -1.17
N ILE A 78 1.75 17.79 -1.16
CA ILE A 78 0.40 18.29 -1.44
C ILE A 78 -0.03 17.95 -2.87
N MET A 79 0.87 18.09 -3.86
CA MET A 79 0.56 17.78 -5.25
C MET A 79 0.34 16.28 -5.49
N ASP A 80 1.18 15.42 -4.90
CA ASP A 80 1.05 13.97 -5.05
C ASP A 80 -0.24 13.44 -4.39
N ASP A 81 -0.60 13.95 -3.20
CA ASP A 81 -1.85 13.56 -2.53
C ASP A 81 -3.09 14.06 -3.29
N ALA A 82 -3.05 15.28 -3.83
CA ALA A 82 -4.13 15.83 -4.64
C ALA A 82 -4.36 15.05 -5.94
N LEU A 83 -3.27 14.61 -6.60
CA LEU A 83 -3.35 13.79 -7.80
C LEU A 83 -3.80 12.35 -7.48
N ALA A 84 -3.36 11.77 -6.35
CA ALA A 84 -3.80 10.44 -5.92
C ALA A 84 -5.32 10.39 -5.65
N ALA A 85 -5.90 11.44 -5.08
CA ALA A 85 -7.36 11.54 -4.86
C ALA A 85 -8.17 11.39 -6.18
N SER A 86 -7.64 11.92 -7.28
CA SER A 86 -8.29 11.83 -8.59
C SER A 86 -8.29 10.39 -9.15
N ALA A 87 -7.24 9.62 -8.87
CA ALA A 87 -7.14 8.22 -9.29
C ALA A 87 -8.13 7.32 -8.53
N TRP A 88 -8.35 7.58 -7.23
CA TRP A 88 -9.39 6.92 -6.44
C TRP A 88 -10.80 7.19 -6.98
N GLN A 89 -11.07 8.43 -7.38
CA GLN A 89 -12.34 8.79 -8.02
C GLN A 89 -12.55 7.99 -9.30
N LEU A 90 -11.54 7.89 -10.17
CA LEU A 90 -11.65 7.14 -11.43
C LEU A 90 -11.93 5.64 -11.20
N ASN A 91 -11.23 5.00 -10.25
CA ASN A 91 -11.44 3.59 -9.93
C ASN A 91 -12.86 3.33 -9.38
N ARG A 92 -13.39 4.25 -8.56
CA ARG A 92 -14.77 4.19 -8.07
C ARG A 92 -15.81 4.33 -9.18
N TYR A 93 -15.58 5.19 -10.18
CA TYR A 93 -16.45 5.31 -11.35
C TYR A 93 -16.41 4.04 -12.24
N ILE A 94 -15.23 3.46 -12.44
CA ILE A 94 -15.07 2.22 -13.23
C ILE A 94 -15.80 1.04 -12.56
N CYS A 95 -15.72 0.91 -11.23
CA CYS A 95 -16.46 -0.10 -10.49
C CYS A 95 -17.99 0.06 -10.61
N HIS A 96 -18.50 1.29 -10.64
CA HIS A 96 -19.92 1.53 -10.88
C HIS A 96 -20.34 1.21 -12.33
N LEU A 97 -19.51 1.51 -13.32
CA LEU A 97 -19.81 1.23 -14.74
C LEU A 97 -19.73 -0.28 -15.07
N ARG A 98 -18.97 -1.08 -14.31
CA ARG A 98 -18.84 -2.52 -14.55
C ARG A 98 -19.94 -3.37 -13.89
N ILE A 99 -20.69 -2.83 -12.92
CA ILE A 99 -21.77 -3.52 -12.21
C ILE A 99 -23.14 -3.37 -12.93
N SER A 100 -23.29 -2.46 -13.89
CA SER A 100 -24.55 -2.28 -14.63
C SER A 100 -24.41 -2.78 -16.09
N PRO A 101 -24.73 -4.05 -16.39
CA PRO A 101 -25.13 -4.40 -17.73
C PRO A 101 -26.55 -3.86 -17.95
N SER A 102 -26.69 -3.08 -19.01
CA SER A 102 -27.94 -2.65 -19.64
C SER A 102 -28.93 -1.82 -18.80
N GLU A 103 -28.87 -0.49 -18.90
CA GLU A 103 -30.07 0.32 -19.10
C GLU A 103 -29.79 1.49 -20.06
N PRO A 104 -30.76 1.85 -20.94
CA PRO A 104 -30.54 2.83 -22.00
C PRO A 104 -30.49 4.27 -21.47
N VAL A 105 -29.65 5.06 -22.13
CA VAL A 105 -29.34 6.47 -21.91
C VAL A 105 -30.57 7.35 -22.17
N SER A 106 -31.56 7.35 -21.27
CA SER A 106 -32.73 8.25 -21.38
C SER A 106 -33.05 9.04 -20.11
N SER A 107 -32.34 8.79 -19.00
CA SER A 107 -32.66 9.44 -17.71
C SER A 107 -31.75 10.63 -17.35
N LEU A 108 -30.78 10.99 -18.19
CA LEU A 108 -29.78 12.03 -17.90
C LEU A 108 -30.23 13.47 -18.20
N LEU A 109 -31.46 13.69 -18.71
CA LEU A 109 -31.96 15.04 -19.01
C LEU A 109 -32.94 15.62 -17.97
N VAL A 110 -33.25 14.93 -16.88
CA VAL A 110 -34.21 15.45 -15.89
C VAL A 110 -33.52 16.13 -14.69
N TYR A 111 -32.20 15.98 -14.51
CA TYR A 111 -31.51 16.53 -13.33
C TYR A 111 -30.81 17.88 -13.52
N GLN A 112 -30.95 18.54 -14.68
CA GLN A 112 -30.34 19.87 -14.92
C GLN A 112 -31.33 21.05 -15.03
N SER A 113 -32.62 20.87 -14.72
CA SER A 113 -33.58 21.98 -14.74
C SER A 113 -34.26 22.19 -13.39
N GLY A 114 -33.46 22.47 -12.36
CA GLY A 114 -33.94 22.75 -11.02
C GLY A 114 -33.01 23.70 -10.25
N TYR A 115 -32.72 24.85 -10.84
CA TYR A 115 -32.30 26.08 -10.16
C TYR A 115 -32.73 27.29 -10.98
#